data_AF-A0A2R3QBG5-F1
#
_entry.id   AF-A0A2R3QBG5-F1
#
_cell.length_a   1.000
_cell.length_b   1.000
_cell.length_c   1.000
_cell.angle_alpha   90.00
_cell.angle_beta   90.00
_cell.angle_gamma   90.00
#
_symmetry.space_group_name_H-M   'P 1'
#
loop_
_entity.id
_entity.type
_entity.pdbx_description
1 polymer ?
#
loop_
_entity_poly.entity_id
_entity_poly.type
_entity_poly.pdbx_seq_one_letter_code
_entity_poly.pdbx_strand_id
1 'polypeptide(L)'
;MSTAKQLRLGPLPKTESTKLTFSCPASLKADLDRYAALHAQAYGEAVDATTLIPHMLEAFMAGDRGFRKGGGSKAALPKSG
;
A
#
# COMPACT_ATOMS: atom_id res chain seq x y z
N MET A 1 27.59 -13.46 32.23
CA MET A 1 26.61 -14.19 31.40
C MET A 1 25.21 -13.85 31.93
N SER A 2 24.56 -12.81 31.38
CA SER A 2 23.22 -12.40 31.84
C SER A 2 22.17 -12.95 30.88
N THR A 3 21.33 -13.85 31.37
CA THR A 3 20.26 -14.54 30.62
C THR A 3 19.10 -13.58 30.38
N ALA A 4 19.18 -12.82 29.28
CA ALA A 4 18.05 -12.02 28.81
C ALA A 4 16.88 -12.98 28.52
N LYS A 5 15.81 -12.88 29.33
CA LYS A 5 14.54 -13.57 29.14
C LYS A 5 14.03 -13.27 27.73
N GLN A 6 14.18 -14.23 26.80
CA GLN A 6 13.53 -14.17 25.49
C GLN A 6 12.03 -14.17 25.73
N LEU A 7 11.40 -13.02 25.53
CA LEU A 7 9.95 -12.95 25.45
C LEU A 7 9.52 -13.80 24.25
N ARG A 8 8.48 -14.62 24.43
CA ARG A 8 7.92 -15.50 23.38
C ARG A 8 7.39 -14.69 22.19
N LEU A 9 7.12 -13.40 22.42
CA LEU A 9 6.83 -12.42 21.39
C LEU A 9 8.15 -11.74 21.01
N GLY A 10 8.61 -12.01 19.79
CA GLY A 10 9.70 -11.26 19.18
C GLY A 10 9.33 -9.78 18.98
N PRO A 11 10.25 -8.94 18.52
CA PRO A 11 9.94 -7.55 18.22
C PRO A 11 8.71 -7.47 17.30
N LEU A 12 7.75 -6.63 17.68
CA LEU A 12 6.53 -6.42 16.90
C LEU A 12 6.89 -5.85 15.53
N PRO A 13 6.16 -6.24 14.46
CA PRO A 13 6.35 -5.64 13.14
C PRO A 13 6.15 -4.13 13.22
N LYS A 14 7.10 -3.38 12.68
CA LYS A 14 6.98 -1.93 12.56
C LYS A 14 6.02 -1.63 11.41
N THR A 15 4.82 -1.17 11.73
CA THR A 15 3.93 -0.59 10.73
C THR A 15 4.42 0.82 10.43
N GLU A 16 5.25 0.96 9.39
CA GLU A 16 5.71 2.27 8.92
C GLU A 16 4.69 2.83 7.93
N SER A 17 4.19 4.04 8.21
CA SER A 17 3.32 4.79 7.30
C SER A 17 4.06 6.02 6.78
N THR A 18 4.05 6.20 5.46
CA THR A 18 4.67 7.38 4.82
C THR A 18 3.57 8.28 4.28
N LYS A 19 3.57 9.54 4.71
CA LYS A 19 2.66 10.55 4.18
C LYS A 19 3.21 11.09 2.86
N LEU A 20 2.42 10.98 1.80
CA LEU A 20 2.73 11.54 0.49
C LEU A 20 1.80 12.70 0.18
N THR A 21 2.35 13.78 -0.38
CA THR A 21 1.59 14.94 -0.87
C THR A 21 1.77 15.02 -2.39
N PHE A 22 0.66 15.10 -3.13
CA PHE A 22 0.69 15.26 -4.59
C PHE A 22 -0.32 16.31 -5.03
N SER A 23 -0.04 16.95 -6.17
CA SER A 23 -0.99 17.84 -6.82
C SER A 23 -2.05 17.01 -7.55
N CYS A 24 -3.28 17.00 -7.02
CA CYS A 24 -4.41 16.33 -7.64
C CYS A 24 -5.15 17.29 -8.59
N PRO A 25 -5.23 17.01 -9.89
CA PRO A 25 -6.06 17.81 -10.80
C PRO A 25 -7.52 17.86 -10.33
N ALA A 26 -8.19 18.98 -10.53
CA ALA A 26 -9.57 19.17 -10.07
C ALA A 26 -10.55 18.15 -10.65
N SER A 27 -10.36 17.76 -11.92
CA SER A 27 -11.14 16.71 -12.58
C SER A 27 -10.98 15.36 -11.88
N LEU A 28 -9.75 14.97 -11.56
CA LEU A 28 -9.47 13.72 -10.86
C LEU A 28 -10.08 13.72 -9.46
N LYS A 29 -10.01 14.83 -8.72
CA LYS A 29 -10.66 14.94 -7.41
C LYS A 29 -12.17 14.75 -7.51
N ALA A 30 -12.83 15.36 -8.50
CA ALA A 30 -14.26 15.21 -8.70
C ALA A 30 -14.67 13.77 -9.03
N ASP A 31 -13.87 13.06 -9.84
CA ASP A 31 -14.12 11.65 -10.15
C ASP A 31 -13.90 10.74 -8.94
N LEU A 32 -12.88 11.02 -8.11
CA LEU A 32 -12.65 10.30 -6.86
C LEU A 32 -13.80 10.49 -5.86
N ASP A 33 -14.32 11.72 -5.74
CA ASP A 33 -15.48 12.01 -4.87
C ASP A 33 -16.73 11.29 -5.34
N ARG A 34 -16.98 11.28 -6.66
CA ARG A 34 -18.08 10.52 -7.25
C ARG A 34 -17.93 9.04 -6.98
N TYR A 35 -16.73 8.49 -7.14
CA TYR A 35 -16.46 7.08 -6.86
C TYR A 35 -16.72 6.73 -5.39
N ALA A 36 -16.28 7.58 -4.46
CA ALA A 36 -16.54 7.43 -3.04
C ALA A 36 -18.04 7.44 -2.71
N ALA A 37 -18.81 8.35 -3.32
CA ALA A 37 -20.27 8.39 -3.17
C ALA A 37 -20.96 7.14 -3.74
N LEU A 38 -20.49 6.59 -4.86
CA LEU A 38 -21.00 5.33 -5.42
C LEU A 38 -20.66 4.15 -4.52
N HIS A 39 -19.45 4.11 -3.97
CA HIS A 39 -19.04 3.08 -3.01
C HIS A 39 -19.93 3.10 -1.76
N ALA A 40 -20.22 4.29 -1.23
CA ALA A 40 -21.12 4.46 -0.09
C ALA A 40 -22.54 3.96 -0.37
N GLN A 41 -23.05 4.22 -1.57
CA GLN A 41 -24.36 3.71 -1.99
C GLN A 41 -24.37 2.18 -2.11
N ALA A 42 -23.27 1.58 -2.59
CA ALA A 42 -23.18 0.13 -2.79
C ALA A 42 -23.00 -0.65 -1.48
N TYR A 43 -22.22 -0.11 -0.53
CA TYR A 43 -21.82 -0.82 0.70
C TYR A 43 -22.40 -0.23 1.99
N GLY A 44 -23.15 0.86 1.90
CA GLY A 44 -23.83 1.48 3.04
C GLY A 44 -22.94 2.29 3.97
N GLU A 45 -21.64 2.43 3.67
CA GLU A 45 -20.68 3.17 4.48
C GLU A 45 -20.08 4.33 3.70
N ALA A 46 -20.26 5.55 4.22
CA ALA A 46 -19.64 6.74 3.67
C ALA A 46 -18.12 6.70 3.88
N VAL A 47 -17.38 6.61 2.78
CA VAL A 47 -15.92 6.62 2.76
C VAL A 47 -15.44 7.86 2.02
N ASP A 48 -14.30 8.43 2.43
CA ASP A 48 -13.66 9.52 1.71
C ASP A 48 -12.73 8.99 0.63
N ALA A 49 -12.54 9.79 -0.43
CA ALA A 49 -11.55 9.52 -1.47
C ALA A 49 -10.16 9.27 -0.88
N THR A 50 -9.76 10.00 0.17
CA THR A 50 -8.44 9.83 0.80
C THR A 50 -8.25 8.46 1.43
N THR A 51 -9.33 7.81 1.85
CA THR A 51 -9.31 6.45 2.40
C THR A 51 -9.26 5.40 1.29
N LEU A 52 -9.91 5.67 0.14
CA LEU A 52 -9.92 4.76 -1.00
C LEU A 52 -8.63 4.80 -1.82
N ILE A 53 -7.99 5.97 -1.95
CA ILE A 53 -6.80 6.16 -2.80
C ILE A 53 -5.69 5.11 -2.51
N PRO A 54 -5.28 4.85 -1.26
CA PRO A 54 -4.26 3.83 -0.98
C PRO A 54 -4.64 2.44 -1.51
N HIS A 55 -5.89 2.02 -1.29
CA HIS A 55 -6.39 0.72 -1.75
C HIS A 55 -6.48 0.63 -3.28
N MET A 56 -6.92 1.71 -3.93
CA MET A 56 -6.98 1.78 -5.38
C MET A 56 -5.58 1.70 -6.00
N LEU A 57 -4.60 2.39 -5.42
CA LEU A 57 -3.21 2.35 -5.88
C LEU A 57 -2.59 0.97 -5.65
N GLU A 58 -2.84 0.34 -4.51
CA GLU A 58 -2.36 -1.03 -4.24
C GLU A 58 -2.93 -2.03 -5.25
N ALA A 59 -4.24 -1.98 -5.48
CA ALA A 59 -4.91 -2.84 -6.47
C ALA A 59 -4.38 -2.58 -7.90
N PHE A 60 -4.13 -1.32 -8.25
CA PHE A 60 -3.53 -0.95 -9.53
C PHE A 60 -2.13 -1.56 -9.70
N MET A 61 -1.26 -1.40 -8.70
CA MET A 61 0.11 -1.94 -8.72
C MET A 61 0.13 -3.48 -8.76
N ALA A 62 -0.79 -4.14 -8.03
CA ALA A 62 -0.94 -5.60 -8.06
C ALA A 62 -1.48 -6.12 -9.39
N GLY A 63 -2.32 -5.33 -10.07
CA GLY A 63 -2.89 -5.62 -11.38
C GLY A 63 -1.92 -5.40 -12.55
N ASP A 64 -0.93 -4.51 -12.40
CA ASP A 64 0.05 -4.21 -13.44
C ASP A 64 1.07 -5.35 -13.63
N ARG A 65 0.81 -6.19 -14.63
CA ARG A 65 1.69 -7.32 -14.99
C ARG A 65 3.06 -6.86 -15.49
N GLY A 66 3.13 -5.70 -16.16
CA GLY A 66 4.37 -5.13 -16.67
C GLY A 66 5.27 -4.70 -15.53
N PHE A 67 4.69 -4.04 -14.53
CA PHE A 67 5.38 -3.70 -13.28
C PHE A 67 5.87 -4.96 -12.55
N ARG A 68 5.00 -5.97 -12.39
CA ARG A 68 5.34 -7.22 -11.68
C ARG A 68 6.46 -8.03 -12.35
N LYS A 69 6.54 -8.00 -13.68
CA LYS A 69 7.60 -8.71 -14.43
C LYS A 69 8.98 -8.06 -14.25
N GLY A 70 9.03 -6.75 -13.97
CA GLY A 70 10.28 -6.01 -13.73
C GLY A 70 10.83 -6.10 -12.29
N GLY A 71 10.00 -6.47 -11.31
CA GLY A 71 10.42 -6.66 -9.91
C GLY A 71 11.22 -7.95 -9.66
N GLY A 72 11.30 -8.83 -10.66
CA GLY A 72 12.07 -10.07 -10.66
C GLY A 72 13.53 -9.91 -11.06
N SER A 73 14.19 -8.79 -10.71
CA SER A 73 15.65 -8.81 -10.58
C SER A 73 15.99 -9.66 -9.36
N LYS A 74 16.00 -10.97 -9.58
CA LYS A 74 16.80 -11.93 -8.82
C LYS A 74 18.21 -11.36 -8.83
N ALA A 75 18.54 -10.57 -7.81
CA ALA A 75 19.91 -10.19 -7.51
C ALA A 75 20.68 -11.51 -7.47
N ALA A 76 21.41 -11.79 -8.54
CA ALA A 76 22.25 -12.95 -8.65
C ALA A 76 23.22 -12.85 -7.48
N LEU A 77 23.05 -13.75 -6.51
CA LEU A 77 23.98 -13.92 -5.41
C LEU A 77 25.38 -14.07 -6.04
N PRO A 78 26.36 -13.20 -5.75
CA PRO A 78 27.71 -13.46 -6.19
C PRO A 78 28.18 -14.71 -5.46
N LYS A 79 28.50 -15.76 -6.21
CA LYS A 79 29.20 -16.93 -5.67
C LYS A 79 30.58 -16.45 -5.23
N SER A 80 30.82 -16.49 -3.92
CA SER A 80 32.16 -16.37 -3.36
C SER A 80 33.02 -17.49 -3.93
N GLY A 81 34.09 -17.11 -4.63
CA GLY A 81 35.21 -17.97 -5.01
C GLY A 81 36.47 -17.45 -4.33
#